data_AF-A0A4R8KAN1-F1
#
_entry.id   AF-A0A4R8KAN1-F1
#
_cell.length_a   1.000
_cell.length_b   1.000
_cell.length_c   1.000
_cell.angle_alpha   90.00
_cell.angle_beta   90.00
_cell.angle_gamma   90.00
#
_symmetry.space_group_name_H-M   'P 1'
#
loop_
_entity.id
_entity.type
_entity.pdbx_description
1 polymer ?
#
loop_
_entity_poly.entity_id
_entity_poly.type
_entity_poly.pdbx_seq_one_letter_code
_entity_poly.pdbx_strand_id
1 'polypeptide(L)'
;MALKHLRISRALPPFVAAPQTAKSEPNSSVMARKHNDEYGRMSAPVAEAAPIDRIARLPEVLLITGLGRTTLLKMVREGRFPAPLHLSPRVRGWRICAVLAYIEAREKESRDAS
;
A
#
# COMPACT_ATOMS: atom_id res chain seq x y z
N MET A 1 16.71 -7.59 -45.58
CA MET A 1 16.04 -6.77 -44.54
C MET A 1 15.87 -7.61 -43.28
N ALA A 2 16.48 -7.13 -42.20
CA ALA A 2 16.24 -7.39 -40.78
C ALA A 2 16.26 -8.83 -40.23
N LEU A 3 17.42 -9.12 -39.63
CA LEU A 3 17.79 -10.19 -38.70
C LEU A 3 16.80 -10.41 -37.55
N LYS A 4 16.57 -11.69 -37.23
CA LYS A 4 16.03 -12.18 -35.96
C LYS A 4 17.20 -12.44 -34.99
N HIS A 5 17.36 -11.61 -33.96
CA HIS A 5 18.14 -11.95 -32.76
C HIS A 5 17.36 -11.43 -31.54
N LEU A 6 16.87 -12.32 -30.70
CA LEU A 6 17.55 -12.95 -29.56
C LEU A 6 17.38 -12.11 -28.28
N ARG A 7 16.87 -12.81 -27.26
CA ARG A 7 16.44 -12.32 -25.95
C ARG A 7 17.51 -11.47 -25.25
N ILE A 8 17.13 -10.26 -24.86
CA ILE A 8 17.87 -9.50 -23.84
C ILE A 8 17.37 -9.97 -22.47
N SER A 9 18.10 -10.93 -21.91
CA SER A 9 18.13 -11.18 -20.48
C SER A 9 18.69 -9.94 -19.78
N ARG A 10 17.99 -9.41 -18.76
CA ARG A 10 18.64 -8.60 -17.74
C ARG A 10 18.00 -8.82 -16.36
N ALA A 11 18.70 -9.70 -15.63
CA ALA A 11 18.98 -9.71 -14.19
C ALA A 11 18.00 -9.00 -13.24
N LEU A 12 17.33 -9.82 -12.42
CA LEU A 12 16.86 -9.44 -11.10
C LEU A 12 18.06 -9.23 -10.16
N PRO A 13 18.08 -8.21 -9.31
CA PRO A 13 19.05 -8.14 -8.22
C PRO A 13 18.79 -9.27 -7.20
N PRO A 14 19.83 -9.90 -6.65
CA PRO A 14 19.68 -10.89 -5.60
C PRO A 14 19.16 -10.23 -4.31
N PHE A 15 18.16 -10.88 -3.75
CA PHE A 15 17.61 -10.72 -2.41
C PHE A 15 18.72 -10.49 -1.37
N VAL A 16 18.87 -9.24 -0.93
CA VAL A 16 19.58 -8.90 0.31
C VAL A 16 18.60 -9.14 1.46
N ALA A 17 18.79 -10.26 2.16
CA ALA A 17 18.43 -10.40 3.58
C ALA A 17 19.22 -11.57 4.17
N ALA A 18 20.32 -11.24 4.83
CA ALA A 18 20.87 -12.01 5.95
C ALA A 18 20.83 -11.10 7.18
N PRO A 19 20.89 -11.58 8.43
CA PRO A 19 21.10 -12.96 8.87
C PRO A 19 20.06 -13.48 9.89
N GLN A 20 19.82 -14.79 9.88
CA GLN A 20 19.23 -15.51 11.00
C GLN A 20 20.26 -16.51 11.52
N THR A 21 20.90 -16.22 12.66
CA THR A 21 21.53 -17.25 13.50
C THR A 21 21.36 -16.86 14.97
N ALA A 22 20.82 -17.81 15.71
CA ALA A 22 20.38 -17.72 17.08
C ALA A 22 21.50 -17.96 18.12
N LYS A 23 21.16 -17.63 19.37
CA LYS A 23 21.65 -18.15 20.66
C LYS A 23 23.04 -17.72 21.17
N SER A 24 23.01 -16.86 22.20
CA SER A 24 23.67 -17.11 23.48
C SER A 24 23.08 -16.20 24.57
N GLU A 25 22.24 -16.77 25.44
CA GLU A 25 22.11 -16.36 26.85
C GLU A 25 23.25 -17.05 27.65
N PRO A 26 23.53 -16.76 28.94
CA PRO A 26 22.89 -15.81 29.86
C PRO A 26 23.91 -14.88 30.59
N ASN A 27 23.46 -13.76 31.14
CA ASN A 27 23.95 -13.40 32.48
C ASN A 27 22.78 -12.91 33.32
N SER A 28 22.44 -13.79 34.25
CA SER A 28 21.52 -13.56 35.35
C SER A 28 22.15 -12.57 36.33
N SER A 29 21.26 -11.85 37.02
CA SER A 29 21.48 -11.24 38.33
C SER A 29 22.10 -9.84 38.34
N VAL A 30 21.31 -8.83 38.74
CA VAL A 30 21.22 -8.37 40.14
C VAL A 30 20.44 -7.03 40.16
N MET A 31 19.26 -7.05 40.80
CA MET A 31 18.57 -5.92 41.48
C MET A 31 18.00 -4.73 40.69
N ALA A 32 16.67 -4.56 40.81
CA ALA A 32 15.95 -3.32 41.19
C ALA A 32 14.46 -3.50 40.84
N ARG A 33 13.68 -4.22 41.65
CA ARG A 33 12.73 -3.62 42.60
C ARG A 33 12.01 -2.37 42.06
N LYS A 34 10.74 -2.57 41.67
CA LYS A 34 9.61 -1.61 41.59
C LYS A 34 9.80 -0.38 40.69
N HIS A 35 9.07 -0.36 39.56
CA HIS A 35 7.95 0.56 39.34
C HIS A 35 7.21 0.15 38.05
N ASN A 36 6.09 -0.55 38.20
CA ASN A 36 5.20 -0.92 37.09
C ASN A 36 3.82 -0.32 37.34
N ASP A 37 3.72 1.01 37.49
CA ASP A 37 2.46 1.68 37.87
C ASP A 37 2.31 3.13 37.32
N GLU A 38 2.93 3.50 36.20
CA GLU A 38 2.77 4.90 35.69
C GLU A 38 2.42 5.04 34.19
N TYR A 39 2.43 3.97 33.39
CA TYR A 39 1.95 4.04 32.00
C TYR A 39 0.41 3.90 31.85
N GLY A 40 -0.34 3.92 32.95
CA GLY A 40 -1.80 3.69 32.97
C GLY A 40 -2.68 4.94 33.13
N ARG A 41 -2.11 6.15 33.28
CA ARG A 41 -2.91 7.36 33.61
C ARG A 41 -2.77 8.54 32.65
N MET A 42 -1.88 8.48 31.66
CA MET A 42 -1.66 9.60 30.75
C MET A 42 -1.44 9.15 29.30
N SER A 43 -2.32 8.31 28.78
CA SER A 43 -2.58 8.31 27.34
C SER A 43 -3.69 9.30 27.06
N ALA A 44 -3.31 10.59 26.96
CA ALA A 44 -4.10 11.55 26.20
C ALA A 44 -4.46 10.92 24.85
N PRO A 45 -5.66 11.16 24.28
CA PRO A 45 -5.99 10.62 22.97
C PRO A 45 -4.89 11.11 22.03
N VAL A 46 -4.13 10.19 21.45
CA VAL A 46 -3.27 10.51 20.31
C VAL A 46 -4.24 11.05 19.29
N ALA A 47 -4.35 12.37 19.22
CA ALA A 47 -5.25 13.07 18.34
C ALA A 47 -4.98 12.51 16.96
N GLU A 48 -5.94 11.71 16.49
CA GLU A 48 -5.97 10.95 15.25
C GLU A 48 -5.22 11.72 14.17
N ALA A 49 -3.93 11.43 13.97
CA ALA A 49 -3.13 12.11 12.98
C ALA A 49 -3.79 11.82 11.64
N ALA A 50 -4.53 12.80 11.10
CA ALA A 50 -5.37 12.60 9.93
C ALA A 50 -4.55 11.86 8.86
N PRO A 51 -5.03 10.70 8.38
CA PRO A 51 -4.20 9.85 7.55
C PRO A 51 -3.81 10.62 6.30
N ILE A 52 -2.50 10.67 6.02
CA ILE A 52 -1.98 11.32 4.82
C ILE A 52 -2.66 10.66 3.61
N ASP A 53 -3.34 11.45 2.79
CA ASP A 53 -3.96 10.98 1.55
C ASP A 53 -2.88 10.62 0.53
N ARG A 54 -2.40 9.37 0.62
CA ARG A 54 -1.34 8.83 -0.23
C ARG A 54 -1.82 8.64 -1.67
N ILE A 55 -0.88 8.76 -2.60
CA ILE A 55 -1.14 8.55 -4.03
C ILE A 55 -0.75 7.12 -4.41
N ALA A 56 -1.75 6.32 -4.77
CA ALA A 56 -1.57 4.98 -5.31
C ALA A 56 -1.17 5.00 -6.78
N ARG A 57 -0.20 4.15 -7.14
CA ARG A 57 0.21 3.95 -8.54
C ARG A 57 -0.69 2.93 -9.22
N LEU A 58 -0.68 2.88 -10.55
CA LEU A 58 -1.48 1.90 -11.31
C LEU A 58 -1.44 0.46 -10.75
N PRO A 59 -0.29 -0.19 -10.51
CA PRO A 59 -0.28 -1.57 -9.98
C PRO A 59 -0.97 -1.70 -8.62
N GLU A 60 -0.83 -0.71 -7.74
CA GLU A 60 -1.47 -0.70 -6.42
C GLU A 60 -2.99 -0.53 -6.53
N VAL A 61 -3.45 0.37 -7.42
CA VAL A 61 -4.90 0.54 -7.66
C VAL A 61 -5.51 -0.76 -8.20
N LEU A 62 -4.82 -1.47 -9.10
CA LEU A 62 -5.31 -2.75 -9.62
C LEU A 62 -5.41 -3.82 -8.53
N LEU A 63 -4.48 -3.83 -7.57
CA LEU A 63 -4.54 -4.74 -6.42
C LEU A 63 -5.72 -4.39 -5.50
N ILE A 64 -5.94 -3.11 -5.22
CA ILE A 64 -7.02 -2.64 -4.35
C ILE A 64 -8.39 -2.94 -4.97
N THR A 65 -8.58 -2.65 -6.26
CA THR A 65 -9.89 -2.80 -6.92
C THR A 65 -10.12 -4.19 -7.50
N GLY A 66 -9.08 -5.03 -7.59
CA GLY A 66 -9.12 -6.33 -8.26
C GLY A 66 -9.43 -6.27 -9.77
N LEU A 67 -9.31 -5.09 -10.39
CA LEU A 67 -9.68 -4.88 -11.79
C LEU A 67 -8.49 -5.13 -12.72
N GLY A 68 -8.78 -5.56 -13.95
CA GLY A 68 -7.78 -5.60 -15.01
C GLY A 68 -7.37 -4.21 -15.48
N ARG A 69 -6.10 -4.05 -15.90
CA ARG A 69 -5.54 -2.76 -16.36
C ARG A 69 -6.36 -2.11 -17.46
N THR A 70 -6.80 -2.88 -18.45
CA THR A 70 -7.58 -2.38 -19.59
C THR A 70 -8.95 -1.91 -19.15
N THR A 71 -9.61 -2.66 -18.28
CA THR A 71 -10.91 -2.33 -17.69
C THR A 71 -10.83 -1.02 -16.91
N LEU A 72 -9.85 -0.89 -16.00
CA LEU A 72 -9.68 0.33 -15.21
C LEU A 72 -9.46 1.55 -16.11
N LEU A 73 -8.56 1.45 -17.10
CA LEU A 73 -8.30 2.56 -18.01
C LEU A 73 -9.51 2.90 -18.92
N LYS A 74 -10.33 1.91 -19.27
CA LYS A 74 -11.59 2.12 -19.99
C LYS A 74 -12.58 2.88 -19.11
N MET A 75 -12.78 2.46 -17.88
CA MET A 75 -13.68 3.12 -16.93
C MET A 75 -13.25 4.56 -16.61
N VAL A 76 -11.94 4.82 -16.52
CA VAL A 76 -11.41 6.18 -16.39
C VAL A 76 -11.78 7.05 -17.60
N ARG A 77 -11.67 6.52 -18.82
CA ARG A 77 -12.07 7.25 -20.04
C ARG A 77 -13.58 7.49 -20.12
N GLU A 78 -14.37 6.54 -19.61
CA GLU A 78 -15.83 6.63 -19.53
C GLU A 78 -16.31 7.52 -18.37
N GLY A 79 -15.41 8.03 -17.52
CA GLY A 79 -15.76 8.82 -16.34
C GLY A 79 -16.40 8.03 -15.20
N ARG A 80 -16.36 6.69 -15.26
CA ARG A 80 -16.92 5.79 -14.23
C ARG A 80 -15.96 5.49 -13.08
N PHE A 81 -14.68 5.86 -13.21
CA PHE A 81 -13.66 5.69 -12.19
C PHE A 81 -12.96 7.03 -11.95
N PRO A 82 -12.46 7.32 -10.73
CA PRO A 82 -11.78 8.58 -10.43
C PRO A 82 -10.65 8.89 -11.42
N ALA A 83 -10.54 10.17 -11.78
CA ALA A 83 -9.54 10.64 -12.71
C ALA A 83 -8.11 10.51 -12.11
N PRO A 84 -7.11 10.09 -12.91
CA PRO A 84 -5.74 10.02 -12.47
C PRO A 84 -5.11 11.41 -12.32
N LEU A 85 -4.27 11.55 -11.29
CA LEU A 85 -3.30 12.61 -11.14
C LEU A 85 -2.06 12.32 -12.00
N HIS A 86 -1.65 13.30 -12.81
CA HIS A 86 -0.43 13.26 -13.60
C HIS A 86 0.75 13.75 -12.76
N LEU A 87 1.49 12.83 -12.13
CA LEU A 87 2.68 13.20 -11.34
C LEU A 87 3.89 13.49 -12.24
N SER A 88 3.90 12.89 -13.43
CA SER A 88 4.86 13.21 -14.50
C SER A 88 4.27 12.82 -15.86
N PRO A 89 4.91 13.18 -17.00
CA PRO A 89 4.38 12.89 -18.35
C PRO A 89 4.04 11.43 -18.61
N ARG A 90 4.68 10.47 -17.92
CA ARG A 90 4.46 9.02 -18.08
C ARG A 90 3.79 8.37 -16.87
N VAL A 91 3.55 9.14 -15.80
CA VAL A 91 3.38 8.63 -14.44
C VAL A 91 2.03 9.10 -13.91
N ARG A 92 1.06 8.18 -13.86
CA ARG A 92 -0.30 8.42 -13.35
C ARG A 92 -0.52 7.77 -11.98
N GLY A 93 -1.12 8.51 -11.06
CA GLY A 93 -1.49 8.01 -9.74
C GLY A 93 -2.91 8.43 -9.37
N TRP A 94 -3.47 7.80 -8.34
CA TRP A 94 -4.81 8.09 -7.83
C TRP A 94 -4.71 8.36 -6.34
N ARG A 95 -5.51 9.29 -5.83
CA ARG A 95 -5.65 9.44 -4.38
C ARG A 95 -6.32 8.20 -3.81
N ILE A 96 -5.75 7.65 -2.73
CA ILE A 96 -6.32 6.49 -2.04
C ILE A 96 -7.74 6.79 -1.58
N CYS A 97 -8.00 7.98 -1.03
CA CYS A 97 -9.34 8.36 -0.59
C CYS A 97 -10.38 8.28 -1.73
N ALA A 98 -10.02 8.71 -2.94
CA ALA A 98 -10.92 8.68 -4.09
C ALA A 98 -11.21 7.24 -4.57
N VAL A 99 -10.20 6.36 -4.52
CA VAL A 99 -10.38 4.94 -4.85
C VAL A 99 -11.27 4.25 -3.82
N LEU A 100 -11.07 4.53 -2.53
CA LEU A 100 -11.91 3.98 -1.46
C LEU A 100 -13.35 4.49 -1.55
N ALA A 101 -13.55 5.79 -1.76
CA ALA A 101 -14.88 6.37 -1.95
C ALA A 101 -15.62 5.77 -3.15
N TYR A 102 -14.90 5.42 -4.22
CA TYR A 102 -15.48 4.69 -5.36
C TYR A 102 -15.96 3.28 -4.95
N ILE A 103 -15.18 2.55 -4.15
CA ILE A 103 -15.57 1.21 -3.67
C ILE A 103 -16.80 1.32 -2.77
N GLU A 104 -16.82 2.25 -1.83
CA GLU A 104 -17.95 2.50 -0.94
C GLU A 104 -19.23 2.86 -1.73
N ALA A 105 -19.11 3.71 -2.76
CA ALA A 105 -20.23 4.04 -3.63
C ALA A 105 -20.81 2.80 -4.34
N ARG A 106 -19.93 1.88 -4.78
CA ARG A 106 -20.34 0.61 -5.42
C ARG A 106 -20.99 -0.36 -4.44
N GLU A 107 -20.50 -0.41 -3.20
CA GLU A 107 -21.11 -1.20 -2.13
C GLU A 107 -22.50 -0.69 -1.80
N LYS A 108 -22.65 0.63 -1.66
CA LYS A 108 -23.94 1.28 -1.41
C LYS A 108 -24.95 0.99 -2.53
N GLU A 109 -24.57 1.19 -3.78
CA GLU A 109 -25.42 0.89 -4.94
C GLU A 109 -25.82 -0.59 -4.99
N SER A 110 -24.94 -1.50 -4.55
CA SER A 110 -25.26 -2.93 -4.50
C SER A 110 -26.17 -3.28 -3.33
N ARG A 111 -26.14 -2.52 -2.23
CA ARG A 111 -27.01 -2.70 -1.06
C ARG A 111 -28.41 -2.15 -1.29
N ASP A 112 -28.52 -1.00 -1.96
CA ASP A 112 -29.80 -0.34 -2.26
C ASP A 112 -30.58 -1.06 -3.39
N ALA A 113 -29.93 -1.94 -4.15
CA ALA A 113 -30.54 -2.72 -5.23
C ALA A 113 -31.17 -4.05 -4.76
N SER A 114 -31.18 -4.33 -3.46
CA SER A 114 -31.77 -5.54 -2.85
C SER A 114 -32.89 -5.18 -1.88
#